data_AF-A0A2R6RDI3-F1
#
_entry.id   AF-A0A2R6RDI3-F1
#
_cell.length_a   1.000
_cell.length_b   1.000
_cell.length_c   1.000
_cell.angle_alpha   90.00
_cell.angle_beta   90.00
_cell.angle_gamma   90.00
#
_symmetry.space_group_name_H-M   'P 1'
#
loop_
_entity.id
_entity.type
_entity.pdbx_description
1 polymer ?
#
loop_
_entity_poly.entity_id
_entity_poly.type
_entity_poly.pdbx_seq_one_letter_code
_entity_poly.pdbx_strand_id
1 'polypeptide(L)'
;MFFFVQNHTHKWKNHPTFGSYAKLDSRCILEHIRSRRRYSSNTYGASISCSTGAVKDFSLPSDTQLADAKVIYSVAPAMGHNQESHPESNFRVPAIVSALEKMELSPKFRGSQIVELRNFRPASVDDVASVHARAYVLGLEKAMDQALDQGIILIDGSGPTYATATTFQESLIAAGAGISLVDSVVAASKIRHDPPTGFALIRPPGHHAVPKGPMGFCVFGNIAIAARYAQRVHGLKRVFIIDFDVHHGNGTNDAFYDDPDIFFLSTHQVRHDYVQ
;
A
#
# COMPACT_ATOMS: atom_id res chain seq x y z
N MET A 1 9.38 6.10 3.32
CA MET A 1 9.96 4.78 2.98
C MET A 1 10.80 4.91 1.72
N PHE A 2 11.99 4.31 1.68
CA PHE A 2 12.86 4.31 0.49
C PHE A 2 12.71 2.98 -0.24
N PHE A 3 12.32 3.00 -1.52
CA PHE A 3 12.31 1.82 -2.37
C PHE A 3 13.62 1.77 -3.17
N PHE A 4 14.45 0.76 -2.93
CA PHE A 4 15.66 0.51 -3.71
C PHE A 4 15.48 -0.80 -4.49
N VAL A 5 15.23 -0.70 -5.80
CA VAL A 5 15.24 -1.86 -6.69
C VAL A 5 16.59 -1.89 -7.38
N GLN A 6 17.53 -2.66 -6.83
CA GLN A 6 18.81 -2.87 -7.49
C GLN A 6 18.73 -4.11 -8.38
N ASN A 7 18.77 -3.90 -9.70
CA ASN A 7 18.85 -5.01 -10.66
C ASN A 7 20.30 -5.50 -10.75
N HIS A 8 20.74 -6.28 -9.75
CA HIS A 8 22.04 -6.96 -9.81
C HIS A 8 21.87 -8.47 -9.85
N THR A 9 22.21 -9.03 -11.01
CA THR A 9 22.40 -10.46 -11.27
C THR A 9 23.72 -10.93 -10.65
N HIS A 10 23.85 -10.90 -9.32
CA HIS A 10 24.90 -11.68 -8.64
C HIS A 10 24.29 -12.96 -8.07
N LYS A 11 24.75 -14.09 -8.61
CA LYS A 11 24.40 -15.43 -8.16
C LYS A 11 24.86 -15.60 -6.71
N TRP A 12 23.91 -15.73 -5.80
CA TRP A 12 24.16 -16.36 -4.51
C TRP A 12 24.43 -17.85 -4.76
N LYS A 13 25.50 -18.39 -4.18
CA LYS A 13 25.88 -19.81 -4.37
C LYS A 13 24.84 -20.70 -3.69
N ASN A 14 24.24 -21.60 -4.49
CA ASN A 14 23.31 -22.62 -4.03
C ASN A 14 23.99 -23.62 -3.09
N HIS A 15 23.32 -24.01 -2.00
CA HIS A 15 23.52 -25.28 -1.32
C HIS A 15 22.34 -26.23 -1.63
N PRO A 16 22.56 -27.55 -1.66
CA PRO A 16 21.76 -28.48 -2.46
C PRO A 16 20.42 -28.89 -1.83
N THR A 17 19.52 -29.21 -2.76
CA THR A 17 18.12 -29.64 -2.71
C THR A 17 17.85 -30.97 -1.99
N PHE A 18 16.64 -31.10 -1.42
CA PHE A 18 15.86 -32.35 -1.44
C PHE A 18 14.50 -32.05 -2.08
N GLY A 19 14.10 -32.86 -3.06
CA GLY A 19 12.86 -32.69 -3.81
C GLY A 19 11.89 -33.85 -3.63
N SER A 20 10.62 -33.59 -3.93
CA SER A 20 9.72 -34.56 -4.56
C SER A 20 8.56 -33.83 -5.24
N TYR A 21 8.35 -34.19 -6.51
CA TYR A 21 7.33 -33.67 -7.42
C TYR A 21 5.91 -34.16 -7.07
N ALA A 22 4.90 -33.33 -7.35
CA ALA A 22 3.60 -33.78 -7.85
C ALA A 22 3.01 -32.74 -8.81
N LYS A 23 2.80 -33.14 -10.06
CA LYS A 23 2.04 -32.42 -11.10
C LYS A 23 0.55 -32.70 -10.89
N LEU A 24 -0.32 -31.70 -11.07
CA LEU A 24 -1.70 -31.94 -11.50
C LEU A 24 -2.16 -30.87 -12.50
N ASP A 25 -2.92 -31.36 -13.47
CA ASP A 25 -3.29 -30.79 -14.75
C ASP A 25 -4.60 -29.98 -14.66
N SER A 26 -4.67 -28.98 -15.53
CA SER A 26 -5.77 -28.11 -15.91
C SER A 26 -7.00 -28.83 -16.50
N ARG A 27 -8.22 -28.33 -16.18
CA ARG A 27 -9.19 -27.75 -17.16
C ARG A 27 -10.61 -27.48 -16.60
N CYS A 28 -11.09 -26.28 -16.95
CA CYS A 28 -12.44 -25.89 -17.43
C CYS A 28 -13.70 -26.09 -16.55
N ILE A 29 -14.50 -25.03 -16.38
CA ILE A 29 -15.85 -24.85 -16.98
C ILE A 29 -16.38 -23.43 -16.68
N LEU A 30 -17.09 -22.90 -17.68
CA LEU A 30 -17.64 -21.56 -17.87
C LEU A 30 -19.17 -21.59 -17.58
N GLU A 31 -19.77 -20.40 -17.38
CA GLU A 31 -21.22 -20.08 -17.49
C GLU A 31 -22.14 -20.49 -16.31
N HIS A 32 -23.18 -19.77 -15.87
CA HIS A 32 -24.01 -18.62 -16.28
C HIS A 32 -24.77 -18.18 -14.98
N ILE A 33 -25.25 -16.95 -14.72
CA ILE A 33 -26.61 -16.45 -15.06
C ILE A 33 -26.76 -15.03 -14.48
N ARG A 34 -27.34 -14.15 -15.29
CA ARG A 34 -27.81 -12.79 -15.00
C ARG A 34 -29.10 -12.79 -14.18
N SER A 35 -29.25 -11.84 -13.26
CA SER A 35 -30.58 -11.39 -12.80
C SER A 35 -30.51 -9.95 -12.29
N ARG A 36 -30.94 -9.01 -13.14
CA ARG A 36 -31.23 -7.61 -12.79
C ARG A 36 -32.67 -7.55 -12.31
N ARG A 37 -32.92 -7.02 -11.10
CA ARG A 37 -34.25 -6.53 -10.71
C ARG A 37 -34.25 -5.00 -10.73
N ARG A 38 -35.09 -4.45 -11.61
CA ARG A 38 -35.48 -3.03 -11.62
C ARG A 38 -36.51 -2.83 -10.51
N TYR A 39 -36.33 -1.79 -9.70
CA TYR A 39 -37.43 -1.15 -8.98
C TYR A 39 -37.60 0.26 -9.53
N SER A 40 -38.85 0.57 -9.87
CA SER A 40 -39.33 1.86 -10.36
C SER A 40 -40.11 2.51 -9.22
N SER A 41 -39.80 3.76 -8.89
CA SER A 41 -40.72 4.66 -8.22
C SER A 41 -40.39 6.10 -8.64
N ASN A 42 -41.45 6.83 -9.00
CA ASN A 42 -41.41 8.11 -9.68
C ASN A 42 -41.29 9.30 -8.70
N THR A 43 -40.54 10.31 -9.16
CA THR A 43 -40.70 11.77 -8.95
C THR A 43 -40.74 12.37 -7.55
N TYR A 44 -39.73 13.21 -7.24
CA TYR A 44 -39.88 14.66 -7.03
C TYR A 44 -38.60 15.36 -7.50
N GLY A 45 -38.77 16.46 -8.25
CA GLY A 45 -37.69 17.13 -8.98
C GLY A 45 -36.77 17.98 -8.12
N ALA A 46 -35.47 17.81 -8.33
CA ALA A 46 -34.46 18.84 -8.22
C ALA A 46 -33.37 18.51 -9.25
N SER A 47 -33.12 19.40 -10.19
CA SER A 47 -32.12 19.24 -11.24
C SER A 47 -30.71 19.29 -10.63
N ILE A 48 -30.18 18.13 -10.26
CA ILE A 48 -28.76 17.97 -9.96
C ILE A 48 -28.08 17.69 -11.31
N SER A 49 -27.27 18.63 -11.78
CA SER A 49 -26.38 18.37 -12.89
C SER A 49 -25.38 17.30 -12.46
N CYS A 50 -25.60 16.07 -12.94
CA CYS A 50 -24.60 15.01 -12.87
C CYS A 50 -23.41 15.44 -13.73
N SER A 51 -22.43 16.08 -13.12
CA SER A 51 -21.07 16.06 -13.65
C SER A 51 -20.60 14.62 -13.58
N THR A 52 -20.69 13.93 -14.72
CA THR A 52 -19.98 12.69 -14.97
C THR A 52 -18.53 12.92 -14.57
N GLY A 53 -18.09 12.27 -13.48
CA GLY A 53 -16.76 12.43 -12.94
C GLY A 53 -15.73 12.26 -14.05
N ALA A 54 -14.88 13.27 -14.23
CA ALA A 54 -13.74 13.17 -15.14
C ALA A 54 -13.00 11.87 -14.80
N VAL A 55 -12.79 11.02 -15.81
CA VAL A 55 -11.87 9.88 -15.68
C VAL A 55 -10.55 10.47 -15.24
N LYS A 56 -10.18 10.30 -13.96
CA LYS A 56 -8.87 10.73 -13.48
C LYS A 56 -7.84 9.93 -14.26
N ASP A 57 -7.01 10.61 -15.03
CA ASP A 57 -5.91 9.96 -15.72
C ASP A 57 -4.91 9.49 -14.65
N PHE A 58 -4.82 8.17 -14.50
CA PHE A 58 -3.91 7.49 -13.57
C PHE A 58 -2.59 7.15 -14.26
N SER A 59 -2.13 8.04 -15.15
CA SER A 59 -0.94 7.84 -15.96
C SER A 59 0.32 7.92 -15.11
N LEU A 60 1.28 7.07 -15.45
CA LEU A 60 2.65 7.19 -14.94
C LEU A 60 3.26 8.50 -15.43
N PRO A 61 4.26 9.06 -14.71
CA PRO A 61 5.02 10.19 -15.21
C PRO A 61 5.62 9.85 -16.58
N SER A 62 5.70 10.84 -17.47
CA SER A 62 6.28 10.65 -18.80
C SER A 62 7.75 10.25 -18.74
N ASP A 63 8.26 9.58 -19.78
CA ASP A 63 9.67 9.19 -19.87
C ASP A 63 10.63 10.38 -19.63
N THR A 64 10.27 11.57 -20.14
CA THR A 64 11.04 12.80 -19.92
C THR A 64 11.09 13.20 -18.44
N GLN A 65 9.96 13.08 -17.72
CA GLN A 65 9.93 13.37 -16.27
C GLN A 65 10.73 12.33 -15.49
N LEU A 66 10.61 11.05 -15.85
CA LEU A 66 11.35 9.96 -15.20
C LEU A 66 12.86 10.03 -15.47
N ALA A 67 13.27 10.55 -16.63
CA ALA A 67 14.67 10.66 -17.00
C ALA A 67 15.46 11.64 -16.12
N ASP A 68 14.85 12.75 -15.68
CA ASP A 68 15.53 13.75 -14.83
C ASP A 68 15.26 13.56 -13.32
N ALA A 69 14.15 12.91 -12.95
CA ALA A 69 13.76 12.73 -11.56
C ALA A 69 14.87 12.10 -10.69
N LYS A 70 15.02 12.65 -9.49
CA LYS A 70 15.82 12.08 -8.39
C LYS A 70 14.93 11.46 -7.32
N VAL A 71 13.79 12.09 -7.06
CA VAL A 71 12.76 11.58 -6.15
C VAL A 71 11.41 11.66 -6.84
N ILE A 72 10.65 10.57 -6.76
CA ILE A 72 9.22 10.55 -7.06
C ILE A 72 8.50 10.28 -5.75
N TYR A 73 7.54 11.13 -5.38
CA TYR A 73 6.81 10.98 -4.13
C TYR A 73 5.30 11.01 -4.33
N SER A 74 4.58 10.32 -3.46
CA SER A 74 3.12 10.28 -3.44
C SER A 74 2.64 10.67 -2.05
N VAL A 75 1.51 11.39 -1.96
CA VAL A 75 0.95 11.83 -0.68
C VAL A 75 -0.46 11.27 -0.50
N ALA A 76 -0.66 10.45 0.54
CA ALA A 76 -1.97 9.94 0.95
C ALA A 76 -2.17 10.23 2.44
N PRO A 77 -2.71 11.40 2.81
CA PRO A 77 -2.74 11.85 4.19
C PRO A 77 -3.94 11.31 4.98
N ALA A 78 -4.77 10.42 4.41
CA ALA A 78 -5.95 9.85 5.08
C ALA A 78 -6.66 10.82 6.06
N MET A 79 -7.25 11.89 5.53
CA MET A 79 -7.78 12.98 6.36
C MET A 79 -9.01 12.56 7.18
N GLY A 80 -9.78 11.58 6.70
CA GLY A 80 -10.97 11.06 7.38
C GLY A 80 -10.67 10.00 8.45
N HIS A 81 -9.53 9.33 8.36
CA HIS A 81 -9.02 8.36 9.34
C HIS A 81 -8.32 9.11 10.46
N ASN A 82 -9.13 9.66 11.37
CA ASN A 82 -8.63 10.46 12.48
C ASN A 82 -9.41 10.22 13.76
N GLN A 83 -8.67 10.08 14.85
CA GLN A 83 -9.17 10.17 16.21
C GLN A 83 -8.50 11.37 16.88
N GLU A 84 -9.30 12.27 17.47
CA GLU A 84 -8.77 13.44 18.15
C GLU A 84 -7.81 13.05 19.29
N SER A 85 -6.71 13.78 19.41
CA SER A 85 -5.63 13.55 20.39
C SER A 85 -4.89 12.20 20.30
N HIS A 86 -5.21 11.35 19.32
CA HIS A 86 -4.51 10.09 19.11
C HIS A 86 -3.12 10.32 18.46
N PRO A 87 -2.06 9.58 18.84
CA PRO A 87 -0.72 9.78 18.29
C PRO A 87 -0.63 9.48 16.79
N GLU A 88 -1.36 8.46 16.31
CA GLU A 88 -1.64 8.28 14.88
C GLU A 88 -2.79 9.24 14.51
N SER A 89 -2.49 10.34 13.80
CA SER A 89 -3.48 11.38 13.48
C SER A 89 -3.28 11.98 12.09
N ASN A 90 -4.33 12.62 11.58
CA ASN A 90 -4.34 13.26 10.26
C ASN A 90 -3.41 14.47 10.11
N PHE A 91 -2.82 14.95 11.20
CA PHE A 91 -1.80 16.01 11.17
C PHE A 91 -0.42 15.53 10.74
N ARG A 92 -0.11 14.22 10.88
CA ARG A 92 1.25 13.69 10.68
C ARG A 92 1.79 13.91 9.27
N VAL A 93 1.03 13.53 8.24
CA VAL A 93 1.48 13.66 6.83
C VAL A 93 1.52 15.13 6.40
N PRO A 94 0.49 15.96 6.64
CA PRO A 94 0.56 17.39 6.37
C PRO A 94 1.73 18.11 7.05
N ALA A 95 2.10 17.72 8.28
CA ALA A 95 3.26 18.28 8.97
C ALA A 95 4.57 17.98 8.23
N ILE A 96 4.74 16.74 7.74
CA ILE A 96 5.92 16.36 6.94
C ILE A 96 5.94 17.13 5.61
N VAL A 97 4.82 17.19 4.89
CA VAL A 97 4.73 17.94 3.62
C VAL A 97 5.05 19.42 3.83
N SER A 98 4.54 20.02 4.91
CA SER A 98 4.82 21.41 5.27
C SER A 98 6.30 21.63 5.61
N ALA A 99 6.95 20.68 6.29
CA ALA A 99 8.38 20.75 6.58
C ALA A 99 9.22 20.64 5.30
N LEU A 100 8.86 19.73 4.38
CA LEU A 100 9.52 19.59 3.08
C LEU A 100 9.40 20.86 2.23
N GLU A 101 8.22 21.49 2.17
CA GLU A 101 8.02 22.76 1.48
C GLU A 101 8.87 23.89 2.10
N LYS A 102 8.92 23.98 3.45
CA LYS A 102 9.77 24.96 4.15
C LYS A 102 11.27 24.75 3.91
N MET A 103 11.69 23.52 3.71
CA MET A 103 13.07 23.16 3.35
C MET A 103 13.35 23.27 1.85
N GLU A 104 12.40 23.77 1.07
CA GLU A 104 12.49 23.88 -0.39
C GLU A 104 12.71 22.51 -1.08
N LEU A 105 12.19 21.43 -0.49
CA LEU A 105 12.27 20.06 -1.01
C LEU A 105 10.98 19.65 -1.72
N SER A 106 10.48 20.52 -2.60
CA SER A 106 9.27 20.27 -3.38
C SER A 106 9.49 20.56 -4.87
N PRO A 107 8.60 20.11 -5.76
CA PRO A 107 8.70 20.37 -7.20
C PRO A 107 8.81 21.86 -7.54
N LYS A 108 8.20 22.72 -6.71
CA LYS A 108 8.24 24.19 -6.87
C LYS A 108 9.67 24.75 -6.80
N PHE A 109 10.52 24.17 -5.96
CA PHE A 109 11.89 24.67 -5.73
C PHE A 109 12.98 23.80 -6.36
N ARG A 110 12.69 22.53 -6.64
CA ARG A 110 13.65 21.57 -7.22
C ARG A 110 13.32 21.16 -8.66
N GLY A 111 12.26 21.71 -9.24
CA GLY A 111 11.87 21.46 -10.62
C GLY A 111 11.63 19.97 -10.90
N SER A 112 12.11 19.50 -12.05
CA SER A 112 11.96 18.12 -12.51
C SER A 112 12.74 17.08 -11.70
N GLN A 113 13.64 17.49 -10.81
CA GLN A 113 14.36 16.56 -9.93
C GLN A 113 13.45 15.96 -8.83
N ILE A 114 12.35 16.66 -8.48
CA ILE A 114 11.34 16.15 -7.54
C ILE A 114 10.01 16.09 -8.27
N VAL A 115 9.46 14.89 -8.41
CA VAL A 115 8.18 14.65 -9.09
C VAL A 115 7.14 14.21 -8.08
N GLU A 116 6.03 14.94 -8.01
CA GLU A 116 4.86 14.54 -7.24
C GLU A 116 3.93 13.69 -8.10
N LEU A 117 3.69 12.45 -7.68
CA LEU A 117 2.67 11.59 -8.25
C LEU A 117 1.31 11.97 -7.65
N ARG A 118 0.59 12.85 -8.34
CA ARG A 118 -0.69 13.42 -7.87
C ARG A 118 -1.88 12.51 -8.01
N ASN A 119 -1.87 11.64 -9.03
CA ASN A 119 -2.94 10.71 -9.31
C ASN A 119 -2.37 9.30 -9.31
N PHE A 120 -2.91 8.45 -8.45
CA PHE A 120 -2.60 7.03 -8.39
C PHE A 120 -3.87 6.26 -8.06
N ARG A 121 -3.93 5.01 -8.52
CA ARG A 121 -5.08 4.15 -8.23
C ARG A 121 -4.99 3.67 -6.78
N PRO A 122 -6.11 3.63 -6.05
CA PRO A 122 -6.18 2.82 -4.84
C PRO A 122 -5.80 1.37 -5.18
N ALA A 123 -5.18 0.67 -4.23
CA ALA A 123 -4.93 -0.76 -4.36
C ALA A 123 -6.25 -1.50 -4.61
N SER A 124 -6.22 -2.51 -5.47
CA SER A 124 -7.37 -3.40 -5.63
C SER A 124 -7.47 -4.36 -4.45
N VAL A 125 -8.66 -4.94 -4.26
CA VAL A 125 -8.85 -6.01 -3.26
C VAL A 125 -7.90 -7.19 -3.53
N ASP A 126 -7.57 -7.48 -4.79
CA ASP A 126 -6.63 -8.54 -5.13
C ASP A 126 -5.18 -8.19 -4.79
N ASP A 127 -4.81 -6.91 -4.84
CA ASP A 127 -3.50 -6.45 -4.36
C ASP A 127 -3.39 -6.64 -2.86
N VAL A 128 -4.42 -6.24 -2.10
CA VAL A 128 -4.47 -6.45 -0.64
C VAL A 128 -4.49 -7.94 -0.30
N ALA A 129 -5.28 -8.74 -1.04
CA ALA A 129 -5.41 -10.17 -0.84
C ALA A 129 -4.18 -10.99 -1.24
N SER A 130 -3.16 -10.36 -1.83
CA SER A 130 -1.85 -10.99 -2.05
C SER A 130 -1.02 -11.15 -0.77
N VAL A 131 -1.43 -10.45 0.30
CA VAL A 131 -0.80 -10.49 1.64
C VAL A 131 -1.82 -10.90 2.69
N HIS A 132 -3.03 -10.35 2.61
CA HIS A 132 -4.06 -10.54 3.61
C HIS A 132 -5.09 -11.60 3.21
N ALA A 133 -5.64 -12.30 4.21
CA ALA A 133 -6.76 -13.20 3.98
C ALA A 133 -7.96 -12.42 3.44
N ARG A 134 -8.60 -12.90 2.36
CA ARG A 134 -9.80 -12.25 1.79
C ARG A 134 -10.91 -12.03 2.82
N ALA A 135 -11.07 -12.97 3.76
CA ALA A 135 -12.04 -12.84 4.85
C ALA A 135 -11.76 -11.61 5.74
N TYR A 136 -10.49 -11.28 6.00
CA TYR A 136 -10.12 -10.08 6.72
C TYR A 136 -10.50 -8.82 5.92
N VAL A 137 -10.14 -8.77 4.63
CA VAL A 137 -10.45 -7.60 3.78
C VAL A 137 -11.95 -7.33 3.72
N LEU A 138 -12.77 -8.37 3.50
CA LEU A 138 -14.23 -8.25 3.45
C LEU A 138 -14.83 -7.91 4.83
N GLY A 139 -14.30 -8.51 5.89
CA GLY A 139 -14.73 -8.22 7.27
C GLY A 139 -14.47 -6.77 7.65
N LEU A 140 -13.31 -6.24 7.26
CA LEU A 140 -12.94 -4.85 7.50
C LEU A 140 -13.83 -3.88 6.71
N GLU A 141 -14.11 -4.16 5.43
CA GLU A 141 -15.03 -3.35 4.62
C GLU A 141 -16.40 -3.25 5.30
N LYS A 142 -16.95 -4.39 5.73
CA LYS A 142 -18.23 -4.44 6.45
C LYS A 142 -18.18 -3.73 7.81
N ALA A 143 -17.05 -3.78 8.52
CA ALA A 143 -16.90 -3.06 9.78
C ALA A 143 -17.00 -1.54 9.60
N MET A 144 -16.68 -1.01 8.41
CA MET A 144 -16.84 0.43 8.15
C MET A 144 -18.30 0.87 8.10
N ASP A 145 -19.22 -0.04 7.77
CA ASP A 145 -20.67 0.24 7.85
C ASP A 145 -21.06 0.56 9.30
N GLN A 146 -20.45 -0.09 10.28
CA GLN A 146 -20.69 0.21 11.70
C GLN A 146 -20.10 1.57 12.11
N ALA A 147 -18.93 1.91 11.55
CA ALA A 147 -18.29 3.20 11.79
C ALA A 147 -19.05 4.38 11.16
N LEU A 148 -19.85 4.15 10.11
CA LEU A 148 -20.75 5.18 9.56
C LEU A 148 -21.78 5.65 10.59
N ASP A 149 -22.31 4.72 11.38
CA ASP A 149 -23.35 5.01 12.38
C ASP A 149 -22.75 5.43 13.74
N GLN A 150 -21.64 4.79 14.15
CA GLN A 150 -21.09 4.92 15.50
C GLN A 150 -19.93 5.93 15.59
N GLY A 151 -19.43 6.42 14.45
CA GLY A 151 -18.24 7.26 14.38
C GLY A 151 -16.95 6.45 14.50
N ILE A 152 -16.18 6.67 15.56
CA ILE A 152 -14.91 5.96 15.78
C ILE A 152 -15.21 4.61 16.42
N ILE A 153 -14.76 3.53 15.78
CA ILE A 153 -14.78 2.18 16.31
C ILE A 153 -13.36 1.72 16.64
N LEU A 154 -13.23 0.75 17.55
CA LEU A 154 -12.00 0.01 17.75
C LEU A 154 -12.14 -1.33 17.04
N ILE A 155 -11.17 -1.65 16.18
CA ILE A 155 -11.13 -2.96 15.53
C ILE A 155 -10.27 -3.86 16.42
N ASP A 156 -10.94 -4.82 17.05
CA ASP A 156 -10.27 -5.88 17.79
C ASP A 156 -9.49 -6.77 16.81
N GLY A 157 -8.23 -7.02 17.16
CA GLY A 157 -7.27 -7.80 16.38
C GLY A 157 -6.12 -8.23 17.28
N SER A 158 -4.89 -8.19 16.78
CA SER A 158 -3.69 -8.48 17.58
C SER A 158 -3.15 -7.25 18.34
N GLY A 159 -3.83 -6.10 18.24
CA GLY A 159 -3.53 -4.87 19.00
C GLY A 159 -4.53 -3.75 18.69
N PRO A 160 -4.53 -2.63 19.45
CA PRO A 160 -5.51 -1.56 19.28
C PRO A 160 -5.31 -0.81 17.96
N THR A 161 -6.37 -0.78 17.15
CA THR A 161 -6.43 0.00 15.91
C THR A 161 -7.81 0.66 15.84
N TYR A 162 -7.85 1.99 15.91
CA TYR A 162 -9.10 2.71 15.68
C TYR A 162 -9.46 2.70 14.19
N ALA A 163 -10.73 2.86 13.89
CA ALA A 163 -11.21 3.10 12.54
C ALA A 163 -12.39 4.08 12.53
N THR A 164 -12.43 4.87 11.49
CA THR A 164 -13.57 5.68 11.05
C THR A 164 -14.16 5.08 9.78
N ALA A 165 -15.32 5.57 9.34
CA ALA A 165 -15.97 5.15 8.10
C ALA A 165 -15.10 5.26 6.83
N THR A 166 -14.05 6.09 6.82
CA THR A 166 -13.16 6.26 5.65
C THR A 166 -11.96 5.33 5.67
N THR A 167 -11.71 4.61 6.77
CA THR A 167 -10.46 3.87 7.02
C THR A 167 -10.17 2.84 5.94
N PHE A 168 -11.16 2.06 5.52
CA PHE A 168 -10.97 1.06 4.47
C PHE A 168 -10.51 1.69 3.16
N GLN A 169 -11.26 2.71 2.68
CA GLN A 169 -10.93 3.39 1.43
C GLN A 169 -9.59 4.12 1.50
N GLU A 170 -9.29 4.79 2.62
CA GLU A 170 -8.01 5.49 2.80
C GLU A 170 -6.83 4.52 2.93
N SER A 171 -7.04 3.32 3.46
CA SER A 171 -6.03 2.26 3.48
C SER A 171 -5.75 1.70 2.09
N LEU A 172 -6.76 1.57 1.23
CA LEU A 172 -6.55 1.22 -0.18
C LEU A 172 -5.76 2.31 -0.92
N ILE A 173 -6.05 3.58 -0.64
CA ILE A 173 -5.30 4.71 -1.21
C ILE A 173 -3.84 4.68 -0.74
N ALA A 174 -3.59 4.42 0.54
CA ALA A 174 -2.23 4.31 1.10
C ALA A 174 -1.42 3.20 0.42
N ALA A 175 -1.98 2.00 0.29
CA ALA A 175 -1.34 0.89 -0.40
C ALA A 175 -1.13 1.18 -1.90
N GLY A 176 -2.14 1.78 -2.55
CA GLY A 176 -2.10 2.14 -3.98
C GLY A 176 -1.05 3.20 -4.32
N ALA A 177 -0.80 4.13 -3.40
CA ALA A 177 0.28 5.10 -3.51
C ALA A 177 1.66 4.41 -3.57
N GLY A 178 1.89 3.42 -2.69
CA GLY A 178 3.10 2.60 -2.70
C GLY A 178 3.25 1.78 -3.98
N ILE A 179 2.17 1.13 -4.44
CA ILE A 179 2.13 0.38 -5.71
C ILE A 179 2.53 1.28 -6.89
N SER A 180 1.97 2.48 -6.98
CA SER A 180 2.22 3.36 -8.12
C SER A 180 3.64 3.94 -8.13
N LEU A 181 4.26 4.06 -6.95
CA LEU A 181 5.69 4.36 -6.86
C LEU A 181 6.56 3.18 -7.33
N VAL A 182 6.18 1.93 -7.04
CA VAL A 182 6.86 0.75 -7.60
C VAL A 182 6.81 0.80 -9.13
N ASP A 183 5.63 1.03 -9.71
CA ASP A 183 5.48 1.16 -11.17
C ASP A 183 6.39 2.26 -11.73
N SER A 184 6.41 3.43 -11.09
CA SER A 184 7.20 4.58 -11.55
C SER A 184 8.71 4.34 -11.49
N VAL A 185 9.20 3.72 -10.40
CA VAL A 185 10.62 3.39 -10.23
C VAL A 185 11.04 2.30 -11.21
N VAL A 186 10.22 1.26 -11.40
CA VAL A 186 10.49 0.20 -12.37
C VAL A 186 10.48 0.75 -13.79
N ALA A 187 9.54 1.62 -14.15
CA ALA A 187 9.52 2.30 -15.44
C ALA A 187 10.80 3.12 -15.67
N ALA A 188 11.20 3.94 -14.70
CA ALA A 188 12.42 4.73 -14.78
C ALA A 188 13.70 3.88 -14.88
N SER A 189 13.72 2.70 -14.25
CA SER A 189 14.86 1.76 -14.33
C SER A 189 15.09 1.20 -15.74
N LYS A 190 14.07 1.26 -16.61
CA LYS A 190 14.17 0.86 -18.02
C LYS A 190 14.76 1.98 -18.90
N ILE A 191 14.72 3.22 -18.40
CA ILE A 191 15.17 4.43 -19.12
C ILE A 191 16.62 4.77 -18.75
N ARG A 192 17.00 4.58 -17.48
CA ARG A 192 18.34 4.93 -16.97
C ARG A 192 18.84 3.94 -15.92
N HIS A 193 20.17 3.83 -15.84
CA HIS A 193 20.85 2.89 -14.93
C HIS A 193 20.64 3.23 -13.43
N ASP A 194 20.50 4.52 -13.11
CA ASP A 194 20.31 5.02 -11.74
C ASP A 194 18.90 5.61 -11.61
N PRO A 195 17.86 4.78 -11.36
CA PRO A 195 16.49 5.25 -11.28
C PRO A 195 16.24 6.14 -10.05
N PRO A 196 15.24 7.03 -10.09
CA PRO A 196 14.85 7.84 -8.95
C PRO A 196 14.41 6.99 -7.76
N THR A 197 14.53 7.57 -6.57
CA THR A 197 13.97 7.02 -5.34
C THR A 197 12.46 7.27 -5.30
N GLY A 198 11.67 6.23 -5.01
CA GLY A 198 10.26 6.37 -4.64
C GLY A 198 10.09 6.68 -3.16
N PHE A 199 9.23 7.65 -2.81
CA PHE A 199 8.95 8.04 -1.43
C PHE A 199 7.45 8.21 -1.15
N ALA A 200 6.86 7.26 -0.43
CA ALA A 200 5.44 7.30 -0.07
C ALA A 200 5.22 8.02 1.28
N LEU A 201 4.50 9.15 1.26
CA LEU A 201 4.03 9.88 2.44
C LEU A 201 2.56 9.50 2.71
N ILE A 202 2.38 8.38 3.38
CA ILE A 202 1.08 7.70 3.45
C ILE A 202 0.65 7.41 4.89
N ARG A 203 -0.66 7.39 5.07
CA ARG A 203 -1.37 6.86 6.23
C ARG A 203 -2.67 6.17 5.76
N PRO A 204 -3.22 5.19 6.51
CA PRO A 204 -2.69 4.60 7.76
C PRO A 204 -1.35 3.84 7.55
N PRO A 205 -0.56 3.59 8.62
CA PRO A 205 0.66 2.80 8.53
C PRO A 205 0.37 1.32 8.21
N GLY A 206 1.41 0.50 8.00
CA GLY A 206 1.23 -0.87 7.52
C GLY A 206 2.07 -1.98 8.13
N HIS A 207 3.27 -1.72 8.65
CA HIS A 207 4.23 -2.79 8.96
C HIS A 207 3.82 -3.77 10.08
N HIS A 208 2.84 -3.42 10.92
CA HIS A 208 2.27 -4.30 11.94
C HIS A 208 1.07 -5.12 11.46
N ALA A 209 0.44 -4.76 10.33
CA ALA A 209 -0.76 -5.44 9.86
C ALA A 209 -0.44 -6.88 9.45
N VAL A 210 -0.89 -7.83 10.26
CA VAL A 210 -0.67 -9.26 10.04
C VAL A 210 -1.58 -9.79 8.92
N PRO A 211 -1.27 -10.94 8.29
CA PRO A 211 -2.08 -11.48 7.20
C PRO A 211 -3.58 -11.63 7.53
N LYS A 212 -3.93 -11.83 8.80
CA LYS A 212 -5.32 -12.06 9.24
C LYS A 212 -6.00 -10.88 9.93
N GLY A 213 -5.35 -9.72 10.09
CA GLY A 213 -5.98 -8.61 10.81
C GLY A 213 -5.13 -7.35 10.99
N PRO A 214 -5.73 -6.28 11.53
CA PRO A 214 -5.03 -5.05 11.86
C PRO A 214 -4.29 -5.19 13.20
N MET A 215 -3.27 -4.36 13.38
CA MET A 215 -2.50 -4.27 14.63
C MET A 215 -1.68 -2.98 14.65
N GLY A 216 -1.48 -2.37 15.83
CA GLY A 216 -0.55 -1.25 15.99
C GLY A 216 -0.84 -0.08 15.05
N PHE A 217 -2.12 0.30 14.94
CA PHE A 217 -2.64 1.32 14.01
C PHE A 217 -2.52 0.97 12.52
N CYS A 218 -1.95 -0.18 12.18
CA CYS A 218 -1.79 -0.64 10.81
C CYS A 218 -3.03 -1.41 10.38
N VAL A 219 -3.54 -1.07 9.20
CA VAL A 219 -4.75 -1.67 8.62
C VAL A 219 -4.37 -2.67 7.52
N PHE A 220 -3.64 -2.21 6.51
CA PHE A 220 -3.08 -3.07 5.47
C PHE A 220 -1.56 -2.97 5.46
N GLY A 221 -0.89 -4.09 5.19
CA GLY A 221 0.55 -4.21 5.08
C GLY A 221 1.10 -3.51 3.85
N ASN A 222 1.11 -2.17 3.85
CA ASN A 222 1.46 -1.35 2.68
C ASN A 222 2.76 -1.79 1.99
N ILE A 223 3.82 -2.08 2.77
CA ILE A 223 5.10 -2.54 2.20
C ILE A 223 5.01 -3.97 1.70
N ALA A 224 4.33 -4.85 2.42
CA ALA A 224 4.16 -6.24 2.00
C ALA A 224 3.38 -6.32 0.68
N ILE A 225 2.34 -5.50 0.54
CA ILE A 225 1.55 -5.38 -0.68
C ILE A 225 2.42 -4.86 -1.83
N ALA A 226 3.22 -3.82 -1.59
CA ALA A 226 4.13 -3.28 -2.61
C ALA A 226 5.18 -4.32 -3.05
N ALA A 227 5.73 -5.10 -2.12
CA ALA A 227 6.70 -6.17 -2.42
C ALA A 227 6.05 -7.31 -3.23
N ARG A 228 4.85 -7.77 -2.84
CA ARG A 228 4.09 -8.77 -3.60
C ARG A 228 3.70 -8.25 -4.98
N TYR A 229 3.34 -6.98 -5.08
CA TYR A 229 3.03 -6.34 -6.36
C TYR A 229 4.26 -6.30 -7.27
N ALA A 230 5.42 -5.88 -6.75
CA ALA A 230 6.71 -5.93 -7.45
C ALA A 230 7.04 -7.33 -8.01
N GLN A 231 6.86 -8.38 -7.20
CA GLN A 231 7.06 -9.77 -7.63
C GLN A 231 6.07 -10.19 -8.72
N ARG A 232 4.77 -10.00 -8.48
CA ARG A 232 3.69 -10.52 -9.34
C ARG A 232 3.55 -9.77 -10.67
N VAL A 233 3.69 -8.44 -10.64
CA VAL A 233 3.43 -7.57 -11.81
C VAL A 233 4.71 -7.27 -12.59
N HIS A 234 5.84 -7.07 -11.90
CA HIS A 234 7.11 -6.71 -12.54
C HIS A 234 8.11 -7.87 -12.60
N GLY A 235 7.78 -9.05 -12.06
CA GLY A 235 8.65 -10.22 -12.09
C GLY A 235 9.94 -10.05 -11.26
N LEU A 236 9.97 -9.08 -10.34
CA LEU A 236 11.13 -8.83 -9.49
C LEU A 236 11.26 -9.94 -8.46
N LYS A 237 12.11 -10.94 -8.77
CA LYS A 237 12.19 -12.18 -7.98
C LYS A 237 12.56 -11.92 -6.52
N ARG A 238 13.54 -11.05 -6.26
CA ARG A 238 14.05 -10.79 -4.91
C ARG A 238 13.74 -9.38 -4.47
N VAL A 239 13.24 -9.22 -3.25
CA VAL A 239 13.01 -7.92 -2.61
C VAL A 239 13.71 -7.89 -1.26
N PHE A 240 14.42 -6.80 -0.99
CA PHE A 240 14.98 -6.52 0.33
C PHE A 240 14.17 -5.42 1.00
N ILE A 241 13.57 -5.73 2.14
CA ILE A 241 12.82 -4.79 2.97
C ILE A 241 13.67 -4.46 4.20
N ILE A 242 13.94 -3.17 4.38
CA ILE A 242 14.59 -2.63 5.58
C ILE A 242 13.54 -1.84 6.37
N ASP A 243 13.28 -2.28 7.59
CA ASP A 243 12.43 -1.61 8.55
C ASP A 243 13.28 -0.99 9.67
N PHE A 244 13.26 0.33 9.70
CA PHE A 244 13.96 1.14 10.70
C PHE A 244 12.99 1.84 11.67
N ASP A 245 11.70 1.51 11.62
CA ASP A 245 10.75 1.98 12.63
C ASP A 245 11.19 1.48 14.01
N VAL A 246 10.89 2.26 15.06
CA VAL A 246 11.27 1.90 16.42
C VAL A 246 10.54 0.63 16.90
N HIS A 247 9.42 0.26 16.28
CA HIS A 247 8.69 -0.97 16.56
C HIS A 247 9.03 -2.07 15.56
N HIS A 248 8.98 -3.32 16.01
CA HIS A 248 9.13 -4.46 15.12
C HIS A 248 7.96 -4.51 14.11
N GLY A 249 8.25 -4.47 12.82
CA GLY A 249 7.28 -4.72 11.74
C GLY A 249 6.82 -6.18 11.65
N ASN A 250 6.23 -6.71 12.73
CA ASN A 250 5.82 -8.10 12.85
C ASN A 250 4.82 -8.53 11.76
N GLY A 251 3.95 -7.64 11.29
CA GLY A 251 3.05 -7.95 10.18
C GLY A 251 3.80 -8.21 8.87
N THR A 252 4.89 -7.47 8.64
CA THR A 252 5.76 -7.69 7.48
C THR A 252 6.58 -8.97 7.65
N ASN A 253 7.10 -9.23 8.85
CA ASN A 253 7.75 -10.50 9.18
C ASN A 253 6.83 -11.68 8.88
N ASP A 254 5.62 -11.68 9.44
CA ASP A 254 4.67 -12.79 9.31
C ASP A 254 4.21 -13.02 7.86
N ALA A 255 4.12 -11.95 7.06
CA ALA A 255 3.76 -12.04 5.65
C ALA A 255 4.81 -12.78 4.79
N PHE A 256 6.07 -12.82 5.24
CA PHE A 256 7.20 -13.30 4.44
C PHE A 256 8.11 -14.29 5.17
N TYR A 257 7.73 -14.76 6.35
CA TYR A 257 8.58 -15.62 7.20
C TYR A 257 9.13 -16.85 6.45
N ASP A 258 8.28 -17.50 5.66
CA ASP A 258 8.64 -18.69 4.87
C ASP A 258 9.00 -18.37 3.40
N ASP A 259 9.15 -17.09 3.03
CA ASP A 259 9.41 -16.67 1.66
C ASP A 259 10.91 -16.40 1.42
N PRO A 260 11.64 -17.30 0.74
CA PRO A 260 13.08 -17.14 0.53
C PRO A 260 13.44 -16.02 -0.45
N ASP A 261 12.46 -15.49 -1.19
CA ASP A 261 12.63 -14.44 -2.18
C ASP A 261 12.45 -13.03 -1.56
N ILE A 262 12.05 -12.94 -0.29
CA ILE A 262 11.95 -11.68 0.45
C ILE A 262 12.89 -11.72 1.64
N PHE A 263 13.87 -10.82 1.66
CA PHE A 263 14.70 -10.62 2.84
C PHE A 263 14.13 -9.47 3.66
N PHE A 264 13.77 -9.73 4.92
CA PHE A 264 13.28 -8.71 5.86
C PHE A 264 14.31 -8.48 6.96
N LEU A 265 14.77 -7.23 7.08
CA LEU A 265 15.63 -6.77 8.17
C LEU A 265 14.89 -5.69 8.94
N SER A 266 14.71 -5.90 10.25
CA SER A 266 14.15 -4.89 11.14
C SER A 266 15.10 -4.58 12.28
N THR A 267 15.32 -3.29 12.52
CA THR A 267 15.91 -2.80 13.77
C THR A 267 14.81 -2.17 14.60
N HIS A 268 14.65 -2.57 15.87
CA HIS A 268 13.57 -2.06 16.71
C HIS A 268 13.97 -2.05 18.19
N GLN A 269 13.31 -1.19 18.96
CA GLN A 269 13.47 -1.15 20.40
C GLN A 269 12.80 -2.37 21.03
N VAL A 270 13.57 -3.15 21.77
CA VAL A 270 13.08 -4.26 22.59
C VAL A 270 13.15 -3.85 24.06
N ARG A 271 12.09 -4.09 24.83
CA ARG A 271 12.18 -3.99 26.30
C ARG A 271 12.78 -5.28 26.85
N HIS A 272 13.74 -5.12 27.76
CA HIS A 272 14.61 -6.17 28.25
C HIS A 272 13.89 -7.29 29.04
N ASP A 273 12.60 -7.10 29.37
CA ASP A 273 11.75 -8.00 30.18
C ASP A 273 10.92 -9.02 29.35
N TYR A 274 11.02 -9.00 28.02
CA TYR A 274 10.26 -9.90 27.12
C TYR A 274 11.10 -10.94 26.37
N VAL A 275 12.30 -11.27 26.85
CA VAL A 275 13.05 -12.43 26.33
C VAL A 275 12.54 -13.69 27.03
N GLN A 276 11.59 -14.40 26.41
CA GLN A 276 11.39 -15.84 26.63
C GLN A 276 12.03 -16.60 25.48
#